data_AF-A0A951MYK0-F1
#
_entry.id   AF-A0A951MYK0-F1
#
_cell.length_a   1.000
_cell.length_b   1.000
_cell.length_c   1.000
_cell.angle_alpha   90.00
_cell.angle_beta   90.00
_cell.angle_gamma   90.00
#
_symmetry.space_group_name_H-M   'P 1'
#
loop_
_entity.id
_entity.type
_entity.pdbx_description
1 polymer ?
#
loop_
_entity_poly.entity_id
_entity_poly.type
_entity_poly.pdbx_seq_one_letter_code
_entity_poly.pdbx_strand_id
1 'polypeptide(L)' 'MTAPDEAVRAEVDGCLDQTLFLEAGAGSGKTRCLVSRFVSLVEAGVPAEAVAAITFTERAAAELGDR' A
#
# COMPACT_ATOMS: atom_id res chain seq x y z
N MET A 1 12.67 -2.43 -19.73
CA MET A 1 13.58 -1.75 -18.79
C MET A 1 12.80 -1.64 -17.49
N THR A 2 13.17 -2.46 -16.50
CA THR A 2 12.54 -2.57 -15.17
C THR A 2 12.63 -1.23 -14.44
N ALA A 3 11.58 -0.83 -13.72
CA ALA A 3 11.63 0.42 -12.97
C ALA A 3 12.65 0.29 -11.81
N PRO A 4 13.41 1.34 -11.46
CA PRO A 4 14.42 1.25 -10.40
C PRO A 4 13.85 0.85 -9.03
N ASP A 5 12.56 1.07 -8.80
CA ASP A 5 11.84 0.82 -7.55
C ASP A 5 11.02 -0.50 -7.56
N GLU A 6 11.14 -1.31 -8.61
CA GLU A 6 10.32 -2.51 -8.79
C GLU A 6 10.54 -3.55 -7.68
N ALA A 7 11.78 -3.71 -7.20
CA ALA A 7 12.10 -4.61 -6.09
C ALA A 7 11.42 -4.18 -4.78
N VAL A 8 11.37 -2.87 -4.50
CA VAL A 8 10.70 -2.33 -3.31
C VAL A 8 9.20 -2.56 -3.40
N ARG A 9 8.60 -2.40 -4.59
CA ARG A 9 7.17 -2.67 -4.80
C ARG A 9 6.85 -4.15 -4.58
N ALA A 10 7.67 -5.06 -5.09
CA ALA A 10 7.52 -6.49 -4.86
C ALA A 10 7.63 -6.86 -3.37
N GLU A 11 8.53 -6.21 -2.63
CA GLU A 11 8.66 -6.41 -1.18
C GLU A 11 7.41 -5.92 -0.42
N VAL A 12 6.88 -4.75 -0.79
CA VAL A 12 5.64 -4.20 -0.21
C VAL A 12 4.45 -5.14 -0.38
N ASP A 13 4.32 -5.78 -1.55
CA ASP A 13 3.22 -6.67 -1.88
C ASP A 13 3.45 -8.12 -1.36
N GLY A 14 4.70 -8.55 -1.22
CA GLY A 14 5.07 -9.92 -0.85
C GLY A 14 5.33 -10.17 0.63
N CYS A 15 5.81 -9.16 1.38
CA CYS A 15 6.18 -9.28 2.80
C CYS A 15 5.05 -8.74 3.71
N LEU A 16 3.98 -9.52 3.83
CA LEU A 16 2.74 -9.11 4.51
C LEU A 16 2.77 -9.27 6.04
N ASP A 17 3.70 -10.09 6.56
CA ASP A 17 3.92 -10.39 7.98
C ASP A 17 4.93 -9.45 8.65
N GLN A 18 5.40 -8.42 7.93
CA GLN A 18 6.42 -7.49 8.38
C GLN A 18 5.92 -6.05 8.41
N THR A 19 6.49 -5.25 9.32
CA THR A 19 6.31 -3.80 9.34
C THR A 19 7.33 -3.15 8.40
N LEU A 20 6.85 -2.47 7.37
CA LEU A 20 7.69 -1.78 6.40
C LEU A 20 7.64 -0.26 6.62
N PHE A 21 8.80 0.39 6.54
CA PHE A 21 8.91 1.84 6.50
C PHE A 21 9.27 2.28 5.09
N LEU A 22 8.42 3.09 4.47
CA LEU A 22 8.60 3.55 3.08
C LEU A 22 8.93 5.03 3.05
N GLU A 23 10.18 5.34 2.77
CA GLU A 23 10.62 6.70 2.47
C GLU A 23 10.50 6.94 0.95
N ALA A 24 9.72 7.93 0.55
CA ALA A 24 9.61 8.31 -0.85
C ALA A 24 9.19 9.77 -1.03
N GLY A 25 9.64 10.39 -2.12
CA GLY A 25 9.29 11.77 -2.47
C GLY A 25 7.81 11.97 -2.80
N ALA A 26 7.39 13.22 -2.95
CA ALA A 26 6.06 13.54 -3.46
C ALA A 26 5.89 12.96 -4.89
N GLY A 27 4.70 12.46 -5.21
CA GLY A 27 4.41 11.90 -6.54
C GLY A 27 5.01 10.50 -6.83
N SER A 28 5.72 9.87 -5.88
CA SER A 28 6.31 8.53 -6.08
C SER A 28 5.29 7.36 -6.09
N GLY A 29 4.01 7.66 -5.87
CA GLY A 29 2.95 6.65 -5.84
C GLY A 29 2.77 5.93 -4.51
N LYS A 30 3.11 6.56 -3.37
CA LYS A 30 2.88 5.99 -2.01
C LYS A 30 1.45 5.49 -1.79
N THR A 31 0.45 6.28 -2.20
CA THR A 31 -0.97 5.88 -2.12
C THR A 31 -1.24 4.60 -2.93
N ARG A 32 -0.65 4.48 -4.13
CA ARG A 32 -0.76 3.26 -4.94
C ARG A 32 -0.12 2.05 -4.25
N CYS A 33 1.02 2.24 -3.59
CA CYS A 33 1.64 1.17 -2.79
C CYS A 33 0.77 0.75 -1.60
N LEU A 34 0.14 1.70 -0.90
CA LEU A 34 -0.80 1.39 0.20
C LEU A 34 -2.01 0.59 -0.29
N VAL A 35 -2.61 0.99 -1.42
CA VAL A 35 -3.74 0.25 -2.02
C VAL A 35 -3.30 -1.14 -2.46
N SER A 36 -2.16 -1.26 -3.15
CA SER A 36 -1.60 -2.56 -3.58
C SER A 36 -1.42 -3.50 -2.39
N ARG A 37 -0.79 -3.02 -1.31
CA ARG A 37 -0.57 -3.82 -0.11
C ARG A 37 -1.87 -4.20 0.61
N PHE A 38 -2.87 -3.32 0.62
CA PHE A 38 -4.20 -3.66 1.15
C PHE A 38 -4.81 -4.82 0.37
N VAL A 39 -4.75 -4.76 -0.97
CA VAL A 39 -5.23 -5.85 -1.83
C VAL A 39 -4.47 -7.14 -1.55
N SER A 40 -3.13 -7.09 -1.48
CA SER A 40 -2.31 -8.28 -1.18
C SER A 40 -2.65 -8.91 0.18
N LEU A 41 -2.92 -8.11 1.22
CA LEU A 41 -3.39 -8.61 2.52
C LEU A 41 -4.72 -9.38 2.39
N VAL A 42 -5.67 -8.81 1.65
CA VAL A 42 -6.98 -9.43 1.45
C VAL A 42 -6.88 -10.70 0.60
N GLU A 43 -6.08 -10.69 -0.46
CA GLU A 43 -5.80 -11.86 -1.30
C GLU A 43 -5.09 -12.98 -0.51
N ALA A 44 -4.26 -12.61 0.48
CA ALA A 44 -3.64 -13.55 1.41
C ALA A 44 -4.59 -14.09 2.49
N GLY A 45 -5.87 -13.67 2.49
CA GLY A 45 -6.92 -14.18 3.37
C GLY A 45 -7.16 -13.34 4.62
N VAL A 46 -6.55 -12.15 4.76
CA VAL A 46 -6.87 -11.23 5.85
C VAL A 46 -8.24 -10.59 5.56
N PRO A 47 -9.23 -10.70 6.48
CA PRO A 47 -10.51 -10.02 6.30
C PRO A 47 -10.29 -8.51 6.14
N ALA A 48 -10.94 -7.88 5.15
CA ALA A 48 -10.80 -6.44 4.92
C ALA A 48 -11.14 -5.60 6.16
N GLU A 49 -12.14 -6.02 6.93
CA GLU A 49 -12.54 -5.43 8.21
C GLU A 49 -11.47 -5.51 9.32
N ALA A 50 -10.47 -6.38 9.17
CA ALA A 50 -9.33 -6.47 10.06
C ALA A 50 -8.17 -5.51 9.68
N VAL A 51 -8.31 -4.77 8.57
CA VAL A 51 -7.25 -3.86 8.06
C VAL A 51 -7.71 -2.41 8.18
N ALA A 52 -6.93 -1.61 8.91
CA ALA A 52 -7.13 -0.17 9.02
C ALA A 52 -6.14 0.59 8.14
N ALA A 53 -6.63 1.29 7.12
CA ALA A 53 -5.84 2.24 6.34
C ALA A 53 -6.07 3.66 6.87
N ILE A 54 -5.00 4.31 7.34
CA ILE A 54 -5.07 5.62 7.99
C ILE A 54 -4.41 6.67 7.09
N THR A 55 -5.09 7.80 6.89
CA THR A 55 -4.56 8.95 6.17
C THR A 55 -4.76 10.22 6.99
N PHE A 56 -4.08 11.31 6.62
CA PHE A 56 -4.14 12.56 7.38
C PHE A 56 -5.38 13.41 7.09
N THR A 57 -6.08 13.16 5.97
CA THR A 57 -7.23 13.97 5.55
C THR A 57 -8.38 13.09 5.10
N GLU A 58 -9.60 13.54 5.36
CA GLU A 58 -10.83 12.88 4.88
C GLU A 58 -10.82 12.69 3.36
N ARG A 59 -10.29 13.67 2.63
CA ARG A 59 -10.14 13.57 1.18
C ARG A 59 -9.22 12.41 0.77
N ALA A 60 -8.08 12.24 1.43
CA ALA A 60 -7.16 11.15 1.12
C ALA A 60 -7.74 9.79 1.52
N ALA A 61 -8.52 9.72 2.60
CA ALA A 61 -9.26 8.52 2.98
C ALA A 61 -10.31 8.14 1.94
N ALA A 62 -11.11 9.12 1.47
CA ALA A 62 -12.09 8.91 0.41
C ALA A 62 -11.42 8.46 -0.90
N GLU A 63 -10.34 9.12 -1.32
CA GLU A 63 -9.58 8.73 -2.51
C GLU A 63 -8.98 7.32 -2.40
N LEU A 64 -8.63 6.85 -1.20
CA LEU A 64 -8.16 5.49 -0.97
C LEU A 64 -9.28 4.46 -1.06
N GLY A 65 -10.49 4.79 -0.58
CA GLY A 65 -11.66 3.91 -0.66
C GLY A 65 -12.27 3.79 -2.06
N ASP A 66 -12.08 4.80 -2.92
CA ASP A 66 -12.52 4.79 -4.32
C ASP A 66 -11.61 3.95 -5.25
N ARG A 67 -10.42 3.54 -4.78
CA ARG A 67 -9.36 2.89 -5.57
C ARG A 67 -9.37 1.38 -5.45
#